data_AF-A0A926XZ39-F1
#
_entry.id   AF-A0A926XZ39-F1
#
_cell.length_a   1.000
_cell.length_b   1.000
_cell.length_c   1.000
_cell.angle_alpha   90.00
_cell.angle_beta   90.00
_cell.angle_gamma   90.00
#
_symmetry.space_group_name_H-M   'P 1'
#
loop_
_entity.id
_entity.type
_entity.pdbx_description
1 polymer ?
#
loop_
_entity_poly.entity_id
_entity_poly.type
_entity_poly.pdbx_seq_one_letter_code
_entity_poly.pdbx_strand_id
1 'polypeptide(L)'
;MLTHEQSTTLLDMTMDVLEGEVAGTTPQSGKGVIDSWLEQLRQTENAKEIANTLESVKTQLESNQIRKDELSDLLSKLATQTAEFSTLMGSEGDIAPRLEGLSAALKSMAGQLGQH
;
A
#
# COMPACT_ATOMS: atom_id res chain seq x y z
N MET A 1 -4.47 -15.90 8.93
CA MET A 1 -3.69 -15.09 9.90
C MET A 1 -2.39 -14.73 9.22
N LEU A 2 -2.11 -13.44 9.07
CA LEU A 2 -0.86 -12.92 8.51
C LEU A 2 0.29 -13.36 9.43
N THR A 3 1.22 -14.19 8.95
CA THR A 3 2.42 -14.51 9.73
C THR A 3 3.43 -13.39 9.57
N HIS A 4 4.25 -13.16 10.60
CA HIS A 4 5.26 -12.11 10.60
C HIS A 4 6.14 -12.15 9.32
N GLU A 5 6.52 -13.35 8.90
CA GLU A 5 7.35 -13.60 7.71
C GLU A 5 6.67 -13.16 6.39
N GLN A 6 5.36 -13.36 6.27
CA GLN A 6 4.59 -12.99 5.08
C GLN A 6 4.45 -11.47 4.98
N SER A 7 4.17 -10.80 6.09
CA SER A 7 4.08 -9.34 6.14
C SER A 7 5.43 -8.68 5.81
N THR A 8 6.52 -9.23 6.32
CA THR A 8 7.87 -8.71 6.06
C THR A 8 8.25 -8.86 4.59
N THR A 9 7.91 -10.00 3.97
CA THR A 9 8.16 -10.24 2.54
C THR A 9 7.37 -9.29 1.64
N LEU A 10 6.10 -9.05 1.96
CA LEU A 10 5.25 -8.09 1.25
C LEU A 10 5.76 -6.66 1.38
N LEU A 11 6.17 -6.28 2.58
CA LEU A 11 6.77 -4.98 2.85
C LEU A 11 8.04 -4.77 2.04
N ASP A 12 8.93 -5.76 2.00
CA ASP A 12 10.17 -5.71 1.23
C ASP A 12 9.90 -5.54 -0.27
N MET A 13 8.95 -6.31 -0.83
CA MET A 13 8.51 -6.15 -2.23
C MET A 13 7.89 -4.78 -2.50
N THR A 14 7.18 -4.22 -1.52
CA THR A 14 6.55 -2.91 -1.67
C THR A 14 7.59 -1.80 -1.60
N MET A 15 8.56 -1.91 -0.69
CA MET A 15 9.70 -1.01 -0.62
C MET A 15 10.54 -1.10 -1.89
N ASP A 16 10.78 -2.28 -2.45
CA ASP A 16 11.48 -2.45 -3.74
C ASP A 16 10.73 -1.77 -4.90
N VAL A 17 9.40 -1.88 -4.96
CA VAL A 17 8.57 -1.18 -5.95
C VAL A 17 8.54 0.34 -5.73
N LEU A 18 8.71 0.81 -4.49
CA LEU A 18 8.65 2.23 -4.14
C LEU A 18 10.02 2.92 -4.26
N GLU A 19 11.09 2.23 -3.88
CA GLU A 19 12.49 2.67 -3.94
C GLU A 19 13.09 2.49 -5.33
N GLY A 20 12.64 1.48 -6.08
CA GLY A 20 12.91 1.35 -7.50
C GLY A 20 12.25 2.49 -8.24
N GLU A 21 13.03 3.55 -8.50
CA GLU A 21 12.65 4.79 -9.17
C GLU A 21 11.34 4.66 -9.98
N VAL A 22 10.39 5.57 -9.72
CA VAL A 22 9.15 5.77 -10.49
C VAL A 22 9.39 5.85 -12.03
N ALA A 23 10.64 5.97 -12.47
CA ALA A 23 11.10 5.91 -13.85
C ALA A 23 11.23 4.48 -14.46
N GLY A 24 11.30 3.42 -13.66
CA GLY A 24 11.59 2.04 -14.12
C GLY A 24 10.60 0.97 -13.64
N THR A 25 9.73 1.28 -12.69
CA THR A 25 8.71 0.35 -12.22
C THR A 25 7.62 0.19 -13.28
N THR A 26 7.62 -0.96 -13.96
CA THR A 26 6.52 -1.28 -14.85
C THR A 26 5.22 -1.35 -14.05
N PRO A 27 4.08 -0.87 -14.59
CA PRO A 27 2.76 -0.99 -13.96
C PRO A 27 2.41 -2.42 -13.51
N GLN A 28 3.08 -3.42 -14.11
CA GLN A 28 2.94 -4.83 -13.80
C GLN A 28 3.58 -5.23 -12.46
N SER A 29 4.74 -4.66 -12.09
CA SER A 29 5.39 -4.94 -10.81
C SER A 29 4.59 -4.38 -9.63
N GLY A 30 4.07 -3.16 -9.78
CA GLY A 30 3.19 -2.55 -8.77
C GLY A 30 1.87 -3.30 -8.58
N LYS A 31 1.27 -3.82 -9.68
CA LYS A 31 0.05 -4.65 -9.59
C LYS A 31 0.24 -5.93 -8.80
N GLY A 32 1.35 -6.65 -9.01
CA GLY A 32 1.61 -7.92 -8.32
C GLY A 32 1.71 -7.75 -6.81
N VAL A 33 2.34 -6.65 -6.37
CA VAL A 33 2.43 -6.27 -4.95
C VAL A 33 1.06 -5.92 -4.39
N ILE A 34 0.28 -5.12 -5.12
CA ILE A 34 -1.09 -4.74 -4.73
C ILE A 34 -2.02 -5.97 -4.59
N ASP A 35 -1.94 -6.93 -5.52
CA ASP A 35 -2.71 -8.18 -5.46
C ASP A 35 -2.36 -9.00 -4.21
N SER A 36 -1.06 -9.12 -3.93
CA SER A 36 -0.57 -9.90 -2.79
C SER A 36 -1.00 -9.27 -1.45
N TRP A 37 -1.00 -7.92 -1.37
CA TRP A 37 -1.58 -7.22 -0.22
C TRP A 37 -3.09 -7.41 -0.12
N LEU A 38 -3.83 -7.34 -1.23
CA LEU A 38 -5.28 -7.54 -1.23
C LEU A 38 -5.66 -8.92 -0.68
N GLU A 39 -4.97 -9.97 -1.12
CA GLU A 39 -5.22 -11.33 -0.65
C GLU A 39 -5.04 -11.42 0.88
N GLN A 40 -3.98 -10.80 1.39
CA GLN A 40 -3.59 -10.86 2.80
C GLN A 40 -4.47 -10.00 3.71
N LEU A 41 -4.82 -8.79 3.26
CA LEU A 41 -5.73 -7.90 3.98
C LEU A 41 -7.14 -8.49 4.00
N ARG A 42 -7.58 -9.19 2.95
CA ARG A 42 -8.85 -9.92 2.94
C ARG A 42 -8.89 -11.07 3.95
N GLN A 43 -7.75 -11.67 4.28
CA GLN A 43 -7.67 -12.70 5.33
C GLN A 43 -7.65 -12.13 6.75
N THR A 44 -7.57 -10.81 6.90
CA THR A 44 -7.46 -10.13 8.18
C THR A 44 -8.75 -9.35 8.46
N GLU A 45 -9.52 -9.76 9.47
CA GLU A 45 -10.84 -9.18 9.75
C GLU A 45 -10.79 -7.65 9.98
N ASN A 46 -9.74 -7.16 10.63
CA ASN A 46 -9.52 -5.74 10.91
C ASN A 46 -8.89 -4.94 9.77
N ALA A 47 -8.61 -5.58 8.62
CA ALA A 47 -7.95 -4.95 7.48
C ALA A 47 -8.86 -4.82 6.25
N LYS A 48 -10.15 -5.14 6.39
CA LYS A 48 -11.13 -5.05 5.29
C LYS A 48 -11.19 -3.65 4.68
N GLU A 49 -11.10 -2.60 5.49
CA GLU A 49 -11.16 -1.23 4.96
C GLU A 49 -9.91 -0.89 4.14
N ILE A 50 -8.74 -1.36 4.54
CA ILE A 50 -7.47 -1.20 3.81
C ILE A 50 -7.57 -1.96 2.48
N ALA A 51 -8.08 -3.19 2.52
CA ALA A 51 -8.30 -4.00 1.32
C ALA A 51 -9.22 -3.29 0.31
N ASN A 52 -10.33 -2.70 0.76
CA ASN A 52 -11.25 -1.97 -0.13
C ASN A 52 -10.59 -0.74 -0.77
N THR A 53 -9.84 0.04 0.01
CA THR A 53 -9.13 1.21 -0.53
C THR A 53 -8.06 0.78 -1.53
N LEU A 54 -7.31 -0.29 -1.22
CA LEU A 54 -6.27 -0.83 -2.09
C LEU A 54 -6.85 -1.39 -3.41
N GLU A 55 -8.02 -2.02 -3.36
CA GLU A 55 -8.75 -2.49 -4.55
C GLU A 55 -9.20 -1.32 -5.42
N SER A 56 -9.58 -0.21 -4.80
CA SER A 56 -9.93 1.04 -5.49
C SER A 56 -8.68 1.66 -6.16
N VAL A 57 -7.54 1.71 -5.46
CA VAL A 57 -6.25 2.14 -6.03
C VAL A 57 -5.89 1.30 -7.25
N LYS A 58 -5.98 -0.03 -7.13
CA LYS A 58 -5.73 -0.96 -8.24
C LYS A 58 -6.63 -0.62 -9.43
N THR A 59 -7.94 -0.58 -9.21
CA THR A 59 -8.93 -0.29 -10.26
C THR A 59 -8.63 1.03 -10.97
N GLN A 60 -8.22 2.06 -10.22
CA GLN A 60 -7.85 3.35 -10.79
C GLN A 60 -6.57 3.30 -11.62
N LEU A 61 -5.57 2.52 -11.21
CA LEU A 61 -4.35 2.27 -11.99
C LEU A 61 -4.61 1.40 -13.23
N GLU A 62 -5.63 0.54 -13.20
CA GLU A 62 -6.09 -0.26 -14.35
C GLU A 62 -6.94 0.54 -15.34
N SER A 63 -7.53 1.64 -14.87
CA SER A 63 -8.35 2.50 -15.69
C SER A 63 -7.52 3.15 -16.80
N ASN A 64 -8.07 3.17 -18.01
CA ASN A 64 -7.45 3.85 -19.16
C ASN A 64 -7.40 5.38 -18.96
N GLN A 65 -8.12 5.91 -17.97
CA GLN A 65 -8.09 7.33 -17.58
C GLN A 65 -7.78 7.47 -16.09
N ILE A 66 -6.50 7.37 -15.75
CA ILE A 66 -6.02 7.57 -14.38
C ILE A 66 -6.29 9.01 -13.95
N ARG A 67 -7.33 9.22 -13.13
CA ARG A 67 -7.54 10.44 -12.37
C ARG A 67 -6.51 10.57 -11.24
N LYS A 68 -5.52 11.44 -11.44
CA LYS A 68 -4.44 11.65 -10.46
C LYS A 68 -4.93 12.18 -9.12
N ASP A 69 -5.90 13.10 -9.10
CA ASP A 69 -6.55 13.58 -7.87
C ASP A 69 -7.20 12.45 -7.07
N GLU A 70 -8.02 11.61 -7.72
CA GLU A 70 -8.68 10.50 -7.04
C GLU A 70 -7.67 9.43 -6.60
N LEU A 71 -6.65 9.16 -7.42
CA LEU A 71 -5.57 8.25 -7.05
C LEU A 71 -4.77 8.77 -5.85
N SER A 72 -4.50 10.08 -5.80
CA SER A 72 -3.83 10.74 -4.68
C SER A 72 -4.64 10.61 -3.39
N ASP A 73 -5.96 10.87 -3.45
CA ASP A 73 -6.84 10.72 -2.29
C ASP A 73 -6.88 9.27 -1.79
N LEU A 74 -6.99 8.32 -2.71
CA LEU A 74 -6.98 6.89 -2.40
C LEU A 74 -5.66 6.43 -1.77
N LEU A 75 -4.51 6.90 -2.28
CA LEU A 75 -3.19 6.58 -1.72
C LEU A 75 -2.99 7.21 -0.34
N SER A 76 -3.47 8.45 -0.14
CA SER A 76 -3.44 9.14 1.16
C SER A 76 -4.30 8.42 2.20
N LYS A 77 -5.49 7.96 1.78
CA LYS A 77 -6.38 7.15 2.61
C LYS A 77 -5.75 5.82 2.97
N LEU A 78 -5.18 5.12 1.99
CA LEU A 78 -4.48 3.85 2.21
C LEU A 78 -3.31 4.01 3.19
N ALA A 79 -2.51 5.07 3.05
CA ALA A 79 -1.43 5.41 3.98
C ALA A 79 -1.96 5.55 5.41
N THR A 80 -3.03 6.33 5.60
CA THR A 80 -3.64 6.57 6.91
C THR A 80 -4.09 5.25 7.54
N GLN A 81 -4.84 4.43 6.79
CA GLN A 81 -5.35 3.16 7.30
C GLN A 81 -4.22 2.16 7.59
N THR A 82 -3.12 2.20 6.82
CA THR A 82 -1.93 1.36 7.06
C THR A 82 -1.21 1.77 8.35
N ALA A 83 -1.12 3.08 8.63
CA ALA A 83 -0.57 3.58 9.89
C ALA A 83 -1.45 3.22 11.10
N GLU A 84 -2.78 3.32 10.95
CA GLU A 84 -3.72 2.87 11.99
C GLU A 84 -3.60 1.36 12.23
N PHE A 85 -3.48 0.56 11.17
CA PHE A 85 -3.27 -0.87 11.27
C PHE A 85 -1.95 -1.25 11.93
N SER A 86 -0.89 -0.49 11.66
CA SER A 86 0.39 -0.61 12.38
C SER A 86 0.21 -0.41 13.88
N THR A 87 -0.55 0.60 14.27
CA THR A 87 -0.85 0.88 15.68
C THR A 87 -1.68 -0.25 16.31
N LEU A 88 -2.60 -0.85 15.56
CA LEU A 88 -3.44 -1.98 16.01
C LEU A 88 -2.68 -3.30 16.17
N MET A 89 -1.69 -3.56 15.30
CA MET A 89 -0.80 -4.73 15.41
C MET A 89 0.11 -4.64 16.66
N GLY A 90 0.26 -3.45 17.24
CA GLY A 90 1.11 -3.21 18.41
C GLY A 90 2.59 -3.30 18.08
N SER A 91 3.43 -2.92 19.04
CA SER A 91 4.90 -2.97 18.93
C SER A 91 5.48 -4.39 18.98
N GLU A 92 4.65 -5.42 18.89
CA GLU A 92 5.07 -6.83 18.92
C GLU A 92 5.69 -7.23 17.57
N GLY A 93 6.90 -6.73 17.30
CA GLY A 93 7.76 -7.12 16.19
C GLY A 93 8.21 -5.97 15.27
N ASP A 94 9.07 -6.31 14.31
CA ASP A 94 9.60 -5.40 13.29
C ASP A 94 8.57 -4.93 12.24
N ILE A 95 7.31 -5.37 12.35
CA ILE A 95 6.22 -5.05 11.42
C ILE A 95 5.70 -3.63 11.59
N ALA A 96 5.53 -3.15 12.81
CA ALA A 96 4.97 -1.82 13.06
C ALA A 96 5.79 -0.68 12.42
N PRO A 97 7.12 -0.58 12.64
CA PRO A 97 7.93 0.45 11.99
C PRO A 97 7.98 0.29 10.45
N ARG A 98 7.85 -0.93 9.94
CA ARG A 98 7.78 -1.18 8.49
C ARG A 98 6.46 -0.71 7.88
N LEU A 99 5.33 -0.99 8.53
CA LEU A 99 4.01 -0.50 8.12
C LEU A 99 3.95 1.04 8.20
N GLU A 100 4.60 1.63 9.20
CA GLU A 100 4.74 3.08 9.31
C GLU A 100 5.57 3.66 8.14
N GLY A 101 6.71 3.04 7.82
CA GLY A 101 7.51 3.42 6.65
C GLY A 101 6.74 3.32 5.33
N LEU A 102 5.96 2.25 5.15
CA LEU A 102 5.06 2.09 4.01
C LEU A 102 4.01 3.20 3.95
N SER A 103 3.38 3.52 5.09
CA SER A 103 2.41 4.61 5.16
C SER A 103 3.01 5.96 4.74
N ALA A 104 4.24 6.24 5.17
CA ALA A 104 4.96 7.45 4.81
C ALA A 104 5.28 7.50 3.31
N ALA A 105 5.72 6.39 2.73
CA ALA A 105 6.02 6.30 1.30
C ALA A 105 4.76 6.48 0.45
N LEU A 106 3.66 5.80 0.78
CA LEU A 106 2.36 5.96 0.11
C LEU A 106 1.85 7.41 0.18
N LYS A 107 2.00 8.06 1.33
CA LYS A 107 1.63 9.47 1.52
C LYS A 107 2.51 10.41 0.71
N SER A 108 3.79 10.10 0.58
CA SER A 108 4.72 10.84 -0.28
C SER A 108 4.31 10.75 -1.75
N MET A 109 4.03 9.55 -2.25
CA MET A 109 3.53 9.34 -3.62
C MET A 109 2.21 10.06 -3.86
N ALA A 110 1.27 10.00 -2.91
CA ALA A 110 0.02 10.72 -2.98
C ALA A 110 0.27 12.23 -3.14
N GLY A 111 1.20 12.78 -2.36
CA GLY A 111 1.62 14.18 -2.48
C GLY A 111 2.22 14.51 -3.84
N GLN A 112 3.08 13.65 -4.39
CA GLN A 112 3.67 13.84 -5.72
C GLN A 112 2.62 13.82 -6.84
N LEU A 113 1.62 12.93 -6.74
CA LEU A 113 0.54 12.83 -7.71
C LEU A 113 -0.44 14.01 -7.65
N GLY A 114 -0.66 14.58 -6.46
CA GLY A 114 -1.54 15.73 -6.26
C GLY A 114 -0.90 17.08 -6.58
N GLN A 115 0.41 17.13 -6.77
CA GLN A 115 1.16 18.36 -7.07
C GLN A 115 1.32 18.65 -8.58
N HIS A 116 0.66 17.88 -9.47
CA HIS A 116 1.01 17.85 -10.89
C HIS A 116 -0.14 17.71 -11.88
#